data_AF-A0A9D8I0M2-F1
#
_entry.id   AF-A0A9D8I0M2-F1
#
_cell.length_a   1.000
_cell.length_b   1.000
_cell.length_c   1.000
_cell.angle_alpha   90.00
_cell.angle_beta   90.00
_cell.angle_gamma   90.00
#
_symmetry.space_group_name_H-M   'P 1'
#
loop_
_entity.id
_entity.type
_entity.pdbx_description
1 polymer ?
#
loop_
_entity_poly.entity_id
_entity_poly.type
_entity_poly.pdbx_seq_one_letter_code
_entity_poly.pdbx_strand_id
1 'polypeptide(L)' 'MKYWMRQLRRHLENSVETVATFGRARLVRAADGRLELRGGSEEDRARAREWISLFMHEAVPKLMP' A
#
# COMPACT_ATOMS: atom_id res chain seq x y z
N MET A 1 -26.43 -9.64 -17.13
CA MET A 1 -25.83 -8.36 -16.65
C MET A 1 -25.23 -8.37 -15.23
N LYS A 2 -25.12 -9.52 -14.51
CA LYS A 2 -24.56 -9.56 -13.13
C LYS A 2 -23.04 -9.84 -13.04
N TYR A 3 -22.42 -10.33 -14.13
CA TYR A 3 -21.01 -10.74 -14.14
C TYR A 3 -20.02 -9.57 -14.21
N TRP A 4 -20.34 -8.55 -15.01
CA TRP A 4 -19.48 -7.37 -15.20
C TRP A 4 -19.30 -6.53 -13.92
N MET A 5 -20.29 -6.54 -13.01
CA MET A 5 -20.18 -5.84 -11.73
C MET A 5 -19.24 -6.54 -10.73
N ARG A 6 -19.18 -7.87 -10.72
CA ARG A 6 -18.22 -8.60 -9.86
C ARG A 6 -16.78 -8.45 -10.34
N GLN A 7 -16.58 -8.35 -11.65
CA GLN A 7 -15.28 -8.20 -12.27
C GLN A 7 -14.73 -6.78 -12.13
N LEU A 8 -15.58 -5.75 -12.30
CA LEU A 8 -15.22 -4.37 -11.99
C LEU A 8 -14.89 -4.17 -10.52
N ARG A 9 -15.70 -4.73 -9.61
CA ARG A 9 -15.46 -4.63 -8.16
C ARG A 9 -14.09 -5.20 -7.78
N ARG A 10 -13.70 -6.33 -8.39
CA ARG A 10 -12.40 -6.97 -8.17
C ARG A 10 -11.23 -6.16 -8.74
N HIS A 11 -11.43 -5.44 -9.85
CA HIS A 11 -10.41 -4.53 -10.38
C HIS A 11 -10.28 -3.24 -9.57
N LEU A 12 -11.40 -2.68 -9.09
CA LEU A 12 -11.43 -1.51 -8.21
C LEU A 12 -10.93 -1.85 -6.78
N GLU A 13 -11.17 -3.06 -6.27
CA GLU A 13 -10.60 -3.54 -5.00
C GLU A 13 -9.06 -3.71 -5.06
N ASN A 14 -8.50 -3.87 -6.27
CA ASN A 14 -7.05 -4.02 -6.47
C ASN A 14 -6.35 -2.72 -6.88
N SER A 15 -7.09 -1.65 -7.18
CA SER A 15 -6.46 -0.36 -7.46
C SER A 15 -5.94 0.22 -6.16
N VAL A 16 -4.62 0.28 -6.03
CA VAL A 16 -3.95 0.99 -4.94
C VAL A 16 -3.21 2.18 -5.49
N GLU A 17 -3.28 3.28 -4.74
CA GLU A 17 -2.49 4.47 -5.03
C GLU A 17 -1.09 4.28 -4.42
N THR A 18 -0.04 4.51 -5.21
CA THR A 18 1.32 4.51 -4.65
C THR A 18 1.60 5.86 -4.00
N VAL A 19 1.90 5.86 -2.71
CA VAL A 19 2.24 7.05 -1.92
C VAL A 19 3.73 7.35 -2.04
N ALA A 20 4.57 6.31 -1.85
CA ALA A 20 6.03 6.42 -1.93
C ALA A 20 6.68 5.05 -2.22
N THR A 21 7.90 5.08 -2.74
CA THR A 21 8.70 3.89 -3.09
C THR A 21 10.04 3.90 -2.38
N PHE A 22 10.50 2.75 -1.89
CA PHE A 22 11.77 2.58 -1.18
C PHE A 22 12.45 1.33 -1.71
N GLY A 23 13.35 1.47 -2.68
CA GLY A 23 13.92 0.32 -3.38
C GLY A 23 12.82 -0.55 -4.00
N ARG A 24 12.67 -1.79 -3.50
CA ARG A 24 11.60 -2.72 -3.94
C ARG A 24 10.34 -2.67 -3.06
N ALA A 25 10.33 -1.92 -1.97
CA ALA A 25 9.14 -1.68 -1.15
C ALA A 25 8.29 -0.53 -1.70
N ARG A 26 6.97 -0.63 -1.53
CA ARG A 26 6.03 0.44 -1.87
C ARG A 26 5.08 0.69 -0.71
N LEU A 27 4.97 1.95 -0.30
CA LEU A 27 3.87 2.41 0.54
C LEU A 27 2.69 2.75 -0.38
N VAL A 28 1.57 2.08 -0.17
CA VAL A 28 0.37 2.26 -0.99
C VAL A 28 -0.84 2.57 -0.13
N ARG A 29 -1.82 3.27 -0.69
CA ARG A 29 -3.14 3.46 -0.12
C ARG A 29 -4.12 2.53 -0.85
N ALA A 30 -4.72 1.61 -0.10
CA ALA A 30 -5.76 0.73 -0.58
C ALA A 30 -7.08 1.48 -0.81
N ALA A 31 -7.99 0.89 -1.57
CA ALA A 31 -9.29 1.48 -1.88
C ALA A 31 -10.16 1.74 -0.63
N ASP A 32 -9.92 1.02 0.47
CA ASP A 32 -10.57 1.23 1.78
C ASP A 32 -9.89 2.33 2.63
N GLY A 33 -8.90 3.03 2.05
CA GLY A 33 -8.16 4.12 2.69
C GLY A 33 -6.99 3.66 3.57
N ARG A 34 -6.82 2.35 3.80
CA ARG A 34 -5.73 1.81 4.61
C ARG A 34 -4.39 1.96 3.91
N LEU A 35 -3.34 2.19 4.71
CA LEU A 35 -1.97 2.20 4.23
C LEU A 35 -1.37 0.81 4.32
N GLU A 36 -0.67 0.41 3.28
CA GLU A 36 0.00 -0.88 3.20
C GLU A 36 1.44 -0.70 2.72
N LEU A 37 2.36 -1.41 3.36
CA LEU A 37 3.74 -1.50 2.91
C LEU A 37 3.91 -2.84 2.20
N ARG A 38 4.08 -2.82 0.88
CA ARG A 38 4.12 -4.01 0.02
C ARG A 38 5.54 -4.28 -0.48
N GLY A 39 6.02 -5.51 -0.32
CA GLY A 39 7.28 -6.00 -0.88
C GLY A 39 8.56 -5.45 -0.23
N GLY A 40 9.66 -5.46 -0.98
CA GLY A 40 10.97 -4.98 -0.55
C GLY A 40 11.82 -5.98 0.25
N SER A 41 13.07 -5.62 0.51
CA SER A 41 13.86 -6.24 1.57
C SER A 41 13.45 -5.71 2.96
N GLU A 42 13.96 -6.31 4.04
CA GLU A 42 13.81 -5.73 5.40
C GLU A 42 14.40 -4.31 5.46
N GLU A 43 15.50 -4.05 4.77
CA GLU A 43 16.12 -2.71 4.70
C GLU A 43 15.23 -1.70 3.97
N ASP A 44 14.64 -2.10 2.83
CA ASP A 44 13.68 -1.25 2.11
C ASP A 44 12.49 -0.89 3.00
N ARG A 45 12.00 -1.85 3.79
CA ARG A 45 10.91 -1.64 4.75
C ARG A 45 11.32 -0.76 5.92
N ALA A 46 12.55 -0.89 6.41
CA ALA A 46 13.07 -0.03 7.47
C ALA A 46 13.10 1.44 7.02
N ARG A 47 13.64 1.72 5.82
CA ARG A 47 13.63 3.06 5.23
C ARG A 47 12.22 3.62 5.08
N ALA A 48 11.27 2.78 4.67
CA ALA A 48 9.87 3.18 4.58
C ALA A 48 9.29 3.59 5.94
N ARG A 49 9.57 2.81 7.00
CA ARG A 49 9.12 3.11 8.37
C ARG A 49 9.73 4.41 8.91
N GLU A 50 11.02 4.64 8.67
CA GLU A 50 11.70 5.88 9.04
C GLU A 50 11.04 7.09 8.37
N TRP A 51 10.81 7.02 7.06
CA TRP A 51 10.12 8.08 6.33
C TRP A 51 8.69 8.31 6.86
N ILE A 52 7.94 7.24 7.15
CA ILE A 52 6.61 7.34 7.74
C ILE A 52 6.65 8.05 9.09
N SER A 53 7.61 7.73 9.96
CA SER A 53 7.76 8.42 11.24
C SER A 53 8.04 9.93 11.08
N LEU A 54 8.72 10.33 10.01
CA LEU A 54 9.06 11.74 9.73
C LEU A 54 7.90 12.52 9.11
N PHE A 55 7.14 11.91 8.19
CA PHE A 55 6.17 12.61 7.35
C PHE A 55 4.71 12.22 7.58
N MET A 56 4.46 11.09 8.26
CA MET A 56 3.14 10.50 8.48
C MET A 56 3.08 9.83 9.87
N HIS A 57 3.46 10.54 10.92
CA HIS A 57 3.68 9.98 12.26
C HIS A 57 2.47 9.27 12.90
N GLU A 58 1.24 9.54 12.44
CA GLU A 58 0.01 8.83 12.88
C GLU A 58 -0.30 7.57 12.05
N ALA A 59 0.42 7.34 10.95
CA ALA A 59 0.16 6.23 10.05
C ALA A 59 0.74 4.92 10.60
N VAL A 60 -0.12 3.90 10.68
CA VAL A 60 0.27 2.53 11.03
C VAL A 60 0.03 1.63 9.81
N PRO A 61 0.99 1.55 8.87
CA PRO A 61 0.80 0.75 7.66
C PRO A 61 0.78 -0.75 7.98
N LYS A 62 -0.09 -1.49 7.31
CA LYS A 62 -0.07 -2.95 7.38
C LYS A 62 1.04 -3.49 6.49
N LEU A 63 1.93 -4.31 7.05
CA LEU A 63 2.94 -4.98 6.27
C LEU A 63 2.30 -6.10 5.43
N MET A 64 2.55 -6.05 4.11
CA MET A 64 2.19 -7.08 3.16
C MET A 64 3.47 -7.65 2.54
N PRO A 65 3.74 -8.96 2.72
CA PRO A 65 4.93 -9.61 2.16
C PRO A 65 4.97 -9.51 0.63
#